data_AF-A0A8X6JS68-F1
#
_entry.id   AF-A0A8X6JS68-F1
#
_cell.length_a   1.000
_cell.length_b   1.000
_cell.length_c   1.000
_cell.angle_alpha   90.00
_cell.angle_beta   90.00
_cell.angle_gamma   90.00
#
_symmetry.space_group_name_H-M   'P 1'
#
loop_
_entity.id
_entity.type
_entity.pdbx_description
1 polymer ?
#
loop_
_entity_poly.entity_id
_entity_poly.type
_entity_poly.pdbx_seq_one_letter_code
_entity_poly.pdbx_strand_id
1 'polypeptide(L)'
;MARLLLTLIEAAGLNRIEPVYPQPGQTKTQALNAVKLVTEMEHFAQGRPLSEIVFFDPWLKQERLDARMRELENEGKAWPAGRARTFYQILFSEQVTQDEVVFKSKFGETIFRPEKRVSINGEVDGHREKYWVILMYRRNDAGTVVCRDAYAHALFDYACPVPVDSNLERETINSIITGGKWLQSSGYELSLNKPLFDITVDLDGEERFVLPDFLLTVKHPGRVRTSELVIETMGYTDDDYVERKANQHKGMRELGLLLKDPPYWPAPADKRDAFARYLYGRISHLK
;
A
#
# COMPACT_ATOMS: atom_id res chain seq x y z
N MET A 1 -0.90 -8.33 -11.05
CA MET A 1 0.21 -7.41 -10.73
C MET A 1 -0.06 -6.69 -9.41
N ALA A 2 -1.19 -5.99 -9.25
CA ALA A 2 -1.58 -5.34 -7.99
C ALA A 2 -1.42 -6.23 -6.76
N ARG A 3 -2.06 -7.42 -6.78
CA ARG A 3 -1.95 -8.40 -5.67
C ARG A 3 -0.51 -8.76 -5.32
N LEU A 4 0.35 -9.03 -6.31
CA LEU A 4 1.77 -9.36 -6.07
C LEU A 4 2.49 -8.20 -5.38
N LEU A 5 2.33 -6.97 -5.88
CA LEU A 5 2.94 -5.78 -5.28
C LEU A 5 2.46 -5.57 -3.84
N LEU A 6 1.16 -5.59 -3.61
CA LEU A 6 0.58 -5.37 -2.28
C LEU A 6 0.97 -6.47 -1.28
N THR A 7 0.99 -7.74 -1.70
CA THR A 7 1.46 -8.84 -0.84
C THR A 7 2.92 -8.66 -0.42
N LEU A 8 3.79 -8.25 -1.35
CA LEU A 8 5.20 -8.00 -1.01
C LEU A 8 5.37 -6.77 -0.09
N ILE A 9 4.57 -5.72 -0.28
CA ILE A 9 4.56 -4.53 0.60
C ILE A 9 4.10 -4.90 2.01
N GLU A 10 3.03 -5.69 2.15
CA GLU A 10 2.52 -6.14 3.45
C GLU A 10 3.52 -7.04 4.17
N ALA A 11 4.10 -8.02 3.47
CA ALA A 11 5.12 -8.90 4.02
C ALA A 11 6.39 -8.14 4.44
N ALA A 12 6.72 -7.04 3.75
CA ALA A 12 7.81 -6.14 4.14
C ALA A 12 7.44 -5.18 5.29
N GLY A 13 6.19 -5.20 5.77
CA GLY A 13 5.70 -4.30 6.82
C GLY A 13 5.57 -2.84 6.38
N LEU A 14 5.60 -2.57 5.07
CA LEU A 14 5.61 -1.20 4.51
C LEU A 14 4.21 -0.57 4.44
N ASN A 15 3.17 -1.31 4.84
CA ASN A 15 1.82 -0.82 5.08
C ASN A 15 1.61 -0.33 6.53
N ARG A 16 2.69 -0.11 7.30
CA ARG A 16 2.64 0.32 8.70
C ARG A 16 3.40 1.63 8.93
N ILE A 17 2.96 2.40 9.92
CA ILE A 17 3.69 3.53 10.49
C ILE A 17 3.82 3.29 11.99
N GLU A 18 5.00 2.88 12.41
CA GLU A 18 5.30 2.56 13.80
C GLU A 18 6.68 3.10 14.22
N PRO A 19 6.75 3.98 15.24
CA PRO A 19 5.61 4.68 15.84
C PRO A 19 4.99 5.68 14.85
N VAL A 20 3.72 6.03 15.05
CA VAL A 20 3.02 7.08 14.27
C VAL A 20 3.72 8.43 14.38
N TYR A 21 4.31 8.75 15.53
CA TYR A 21 5.09 9.97 15.74
C TYR A 21 6.21 9.78 16.78
N PRO A 22 7.46 10.23 16.51
CA PRO A 22 7.94 10.66 15.20
C PRO A 22 7.95 9.47 14.22
N GLN A 23 7.70 9.73 12.94
CA GLN A 23 7.70 8.66 11.94
C GLN A 23 9.09 8.03 11.77
N PRO A 24 9.19 6.73 11.42
CA PRO A 24 10.45 6.00 11.32
C PRO A 24 11.42 6.52 10.24
N GLY A 25 10.95 7.29 9.25
CA GLY A 25 11.82 8.10 8.40
C GLY A 25 12.74 7.32 7.44
N GLN A 26 12.26 6.29 6.75
CA GLN A 26 13.11 5.46 5.89
C GLN A 26 13.43 6.10 4.52
N THR A 27 14.53 5.69 3.90
CA THR A 27 14.86 6.08 2.53
C THR A 27 14.15 5.20 1.50
N LYS A 28 13.99 5.71 0.25
CA LYS A 28 13.50 4.91 -0.90
C LYS A 28 14.26 3.58 -1.02
N THR A 29 15.59 3.62 -0.83
CA THR A 29 16.46 2.43 -0.92
C THR A 29 16.17 1.43 0.19
N GLN A 30 15.99 1.88 1.43
CA GLN A 30 15.64 0.99 2.54
C GLN A 30 14.29 0.31 2.31
N ALA A 31 13.28 1.05 1.85
CA ALA A 31 11.97 0.48 1.52
C ALA A 31 12.06 -0.57 0.40
N LEU A 32 12.77 -0.27 -0.70
CA LEU A 32 12.97 -1.24 -1.79
C LEU A 32 13.76 -2.48 -1.33
N ASN A 33 14.77 -2.30 -0.48
CA ASN A 33 15.53 -3.41 0.09
C ASN A 33 14.67 -4.30 0.99
N ALA A 34 13.73 -3.74 1.76
CA ALA A 34 12.80 -4.54 2.56
C ALA A 34 11.93 -5.44 1.67
N VAL A 35 11.39 -4.90 0.57
CA VAL A 35 10.64 -5.71 -0.42
C VAL A 35 11.54 -6.76 -1.08
N LYS A 36 12.79 -6.41 -1.40
CA LYS A 36 13.76 -7.36 -1.98
C LYS A 36 14.07 -8.53 -1.05
N LEU A 37 14.23 -8.29 0.26
CA LEU A 37 14.46 -9.37 1.22
C LEU A 37 13.28 -10.34 1.28
N VAL A 38 12.04 -9.83 1.19
CA VAL A 38 10.84 -10.68 1.09
C VAL A 38 10.91 -11.56 -0.16
N THR A 39 11.33 -11.03 -1.31
CA THR A 39 11.40 -11.86 -2.54
C THR A 39 12.47 -12.94 -2.46
N GLU A 40 13.49 -12.79 -1.62
CA GLU A 40 14.49 -13.82 -1.34
C GLU A 40 13.96 -14.94 -0.44
N MET A 41 12.94 -14.66 0.39
CA MET A 41 12.33 -15.61 1.33
C MET A 41 11.08 -16.31 0.77
N GLU A 42 10.33 -15.63 -0.08
CA GLU A 42 9.07 -16.10 -0.65
C GLU A 42 9.26 -16.85 -1.98
N HIS A 43 8.36 -17.77 -2.30
CA HIS A 43 8.52 -18.70 -3.43
C HIS A 43 7.29 -18.74 -4.34
N PHE A 44 7.46 -18.97 -5.66
CA PHE A 44 6.33 -18.99 -6.62
C PHE A 44 6.05 -20.35 -7.27
N ALA A 45 7.07 -21.19 -7.48
CA ALA A 45 6.90 -22.47 -8.13
C ALA A 45 7.99 -23.45 -7.69
N GLN A 46 7.59 -24.63 -7.19
CA GLN A 46 8.51 -25.72 -6.82
C GLN A 46 9.69 -25.25 -5.94
N GLY A 47 9.43 -24.33 -4.99
CA GLY A 47 10.46 -23.82 -4.09
C GLY A 47 11.49 -22.89 -4.74
N ARG A 48 11.19 -22.30 -5.91
CA ARG A 48 12.02 -21.23 -6.50
C ARG A 48 11.69 -19.87 -5.88
N PRO A 49 12.69 -19.09 -5.45
CA PRO A 49 12.44 -17.81 -4.78
C PRO A 49 11.93 -16.76 -5.77
N LEU A 50 11.12 -15.83 -5.27
CA LEU A 50 10.59 -14.72 -6.05
C LEU A 50 11.69 -13.79 -6.57
N SER A 51 12.84 -13.74 -5.90
CA SER A 51 14.01 -12.95 -6.32
C SER A 51 14.58 -13.38 -7.68
N GLU A 52 14.26 -14.58 -8.17
CA GLU A 52 14.57 -14.99 -9.55
C GLU A 52 13.72 -14.27 -10.61
N ILE A 53 12.57 -13.71 -10.23
CA ILE A 53 11.61 -13.09 -11.17
C ILE A 53 11.19 -11.67 -10.77
N VAL A 54 11.61 -11.14 -9.62
CA VAL A 54 11.29 -9.77 -9.18
C VAL A 54 12.59 -9.01 -8.95
N PHE A 55 12.75 -7.90 -9.68
CA PHE A 55 13.98 -7.10 -9.70
C PHE A 55 13.71 -5.63 -9.33
N PHE A 56 14.77 -4.90 -9.00
CA PHE A 56 14.68 -3.54 -8.43
C PHE A 56 15.63 -2.54 -9.11
N ASP A 57 16.16 -2.89 -10.29
CA ASP A 57 17.17 -2.10 -11.02
C ASP A 57 16.54 -1.30 -12.18
N PRO A 58 15.95 -0.11 -11.98
CA PRO A 58 15.22 0.61 -13.03
C PRO A 58 16.06 1.02 -14.26
N TRP A 59 17.39 0.96 -14.19
CA TRP A 59 18.31 1.31 -15.28
C TRP A 59 18.69 0.13 -16.20
N LEU A 60 17.98 -1.00 -16.14
CA LEU A 60 18.28 -2.16 -16.99
C LEU A 60 18.10 -1.83 -18.48
N LYS A 61 19.20 -1.96 -19.23
CA LYS A 61 19.20 -1.90 -20.70
C LYS A 61 18.60 -3.16 -21.31
N GLN A 62 18.19 -3.08 -22.57
CA GLN A 62 17.62 -4.18 -23.34
C GLN A 62 18.47 -5.46 -23.27
N GLU A 63 19.80 -5.38 -23.42
CA GLU A 63 20.66 -6.57 -23.38
C GLU A 63 20.56 -7.33 -22.04
N ARG A 64 20.41 -6.59 -20.92
CA ARG A 64 20.23 -7.18 -19.59
C ARG A 64 18.83 -7.76 -19.40
N LEU A 65 17.80 -7.11 -19.94
CA LEU A 65 16.44 -7.64 -19.95
C LEU A 65 16.37 -8.97 -20.73
N ASP A 66 17.02 -9.02 -21.89
CA ASP A 66 17.13 -10.24 -22.71
C ASP A 66 17.91 -11.34 -22.00
N ALA A 67 19.04 -11.02 -21.36
CA ALA A 67 19.80 -11.98 -20.57
C ALA A 67 18.96 -12.60 -19.44
N ARG A 68 18.24 -11.76 -18.67
CA ARG A 68 17.34 -12.22 -17.60
C ARG A 68 16.22 -13.12 -18.16
N MET A 69 15.63 -12.77 -19.31
CA MET A 69 14.60 -13.61 -19.93
C MET A 69 15.17 -14.98 -20.35
N ARG A 70 16.37 -15.03 -20.94
CA ARG A 70 17.01 -16.30 -21.33
C ARG A 70 17.28 -17.20 -20.12
N GLU A 71 17.73 -16.64 -19.01
CA GLU A 71 17.93 -17.38 -17.76
C GLU A 71 16.61 -17.99 -17.25
N LEU A 72 15.51 -17.27 -17.41
CA LEU A 72 14.18 -17.76 -17.07
C LEU A 72 13.65 -18.77 -18.06
N GLU A 73 13.98 -18.68 -19.34
CA GLU A 73 13.53 -19.61 -20.38
C GLU A 73 14.28 -20.95 -20.36
N ASN A 74 15.37 -21.06 -19.60
CA ASN A 74 16.13 -22.30 -19.46
C ASN A 74 15.24 -23.47 -19.03
N GLU A 75 15.14 -24.49 -19.88
CA GLU A 75 14.29 -25.68 -19.72
C GLU A 75 14.65 -26.51 -18.48
N GLY A 76 15.90 -26.42 -18.01
CA GLY A 76 16.34 -27.09 -16.79
C GLY A 76 15.75 -26.49 -15.50
N LYS A 77 15.06 -25.34 -15.58
CA LYS A 77 14.41 -24.69 -14.44
C LYS A 77 12.90 -24.89 -14.50
N ALA A 78 12.38 -25.49 -13.43
CA ALA A 78 10.96 -25.68 -13.18
C ALA A 78 10.15 -24.37 -13.36
N TRP A 79 9.02 -24.48 -14.04
CA TRP A 79 8.09 -23.37 -14.25
C TRP A 79 6.65 -23.86 -14.17
N PRO A 80 5.70 -23.04 -13.68
CA PRO A 80 4.30 -23.42 -13.66
C PRO A 80 3.79 -23.78 -15.05
N ALA A 81 3.21 -24.98 -15.18
CA ALA A 81 2.65 -25.45 -16.44
C ALA A 81 1.60 -24.46 -16.97
N GLY A 82 1.65 -24.18 -18.28
CA GLY A 82 0.71 -23.28 -18.96
C GLY A 82 0.86 -21.79 -18.62
N ARG A 83 1.87 -21.38 -17.84
CA ARG A 83 2.15 -19.96 -17.57
C ARG A 83 3.25 -19.44 -18.49
N ALA A 84 3.07 -18.24 -19.03
CA ALA A 84 4.12 -17.54 -19.78
C ALA A 84 5.35 -17.27 -18.88
N ARG A 85 6.55 -17.30 -19.44
CA ARG A 85 7.77 -16.85 -18.76
C ARG A 85 7.71 -15.33 -18.62
N THR A 86 7.73 -14.84 -17.38
CA THR A 86 7.63 -13.41 -17.07
C THR A 86 8.53 -13.06 -15.91
N PHE A 87 9.02 -11.82 -15.90
CA PHE A 87 9.63 -11.22 -14.71
C PHE A 87 9.05 -9.83 -14.47
N TYR A 88 9.33 -9.32 -13.28
CA TYR A 88 8.80 -8.09 -12.76
C TYR A 88 9.91 -7.15 -12.33
N GLN A 89 9.63 -5.86 -12.40
CA GLN A 89 10.49 -4.83 -11.83
C GLN A 89 9.65 -3.94 -10.92
N ILE A 90 10.12 -3.73 -9.69
CA ILE A 90 9.46 -2.85 -8.71
C ILE A 90 10.32 -1.62 -8.49
N LEU A 91 9.70 -0.43 -8.52
CA LEU A 91 10.36 0.85 -8.33
C LEU A 91 9.40 1.89 -7.76
N PHE A 92 9.95 3.04 -7.37
CA PHE A 92 9.20 4.24 -7.05
C PHE A 92 9.17 5.22 -8.21
N SER A 93 8.05 5.90 -8.43
CA SER A 93 7.94 6.97 -9.41
C SER A 93 7.05 8.11 -8.90
N GLU A 94 7.32 9.32 -9.37
CA GLU A 94 6.49 10.52 -9.18
C GLU A 94 5.72 10.90 -10.45
N GLN A 95 6.04 10.23 -11.56
CA GLN A 95 5.55 10.57 -12.89
C GLN A 95 5.02 9.30 -13.54
N VAL A 96 3.72 9.09 -13.34
CA VAL A 96 2.97 7.98 -13.89
C VAL A 96 1.77 8.54 -14.64
N THR A 97 1.59 8.09 -15.87
CA THR A 97 0.39 8.30 -16.68
C THR A 97 -0.12 6.94 -17.15
N GLN A 98 -1.27 6.91 -17.84
CA GLN A 98 -1.75 5.66 -18.45
C GLN A 98 -0.83 5.15 -19.57
N ASP A 99 0.09 5.96 -20.09
CA ASP A 99 0.95 5.57 -21.21
C ASP A 99 2.39 5.28 -20.79
N GLU A 100 2.88 5.92 -19.71
CA GLU A 100 4.26 5.78 -19.30
C GLU A 100 4.51 5.93 -17.81
N VAL A 101 5.62 5.34 -17.37
CA VAL A 101 6.22 5.53 -16.04
C VAL A 101 7.59 6.13 -16.23
N VAL A 102 7.90 7.21 -15.52
CA VAL A 102 9.23 7.84 -15.54
C VAL A 102 9.93 7.60 -14.22
N PHE A 103 11.11 6.98 -14.28
CA PHE A 103 12.03 6.88 -13.16
C PHE A 103 13.12 7.95 -13.32
N LYS A 104 13.25 8.83 -12.33
CA LYS A 104 14.28 9.87 -12.30
C LYS A 104 15.38 9.53 -11.30
N SER A 105 16.62 9.66 -11.74
CA SER A 105 17.81 9.51 -10.90
C SER A 105 18.80 10.63 -11.15
N LYS A 106 19.83 10.72 -10.31
CA LYS A 106 20.96 11.64 -10.54
C LYS A 106 21.75 11.36 -11.85
N PHE A 107 21.56 10.20 -12.45
CA PHE A 107 22.24 9.78 -13.69
C PHE A 107 21.37 9.95 -14.94
N GLY A 108 20.19 10.54 -14.79
CA GLY A 108 19.23 10.72 -15.88
C GLY A 108 17.91 10.02 -15.62
N GLU A 109 17.07 10.07 -16.64
CA GLU A 109 15.71 9.55 -16.63
C GLU A 109 15.61 8.23 -17.41
N THR A 110 14.78 7.32 -16.92
CA THR A 110 14.40 6.10 -17.63
C THR A 110 12.89 6.10 -17.79
N ILE A 111 12.42 5.97 -19.03
CA ILE A 111 10.99 5.98 -19.36
C ILE A 111 10.58 4.57 -19.75
N PHE A 112 9.56 4.06 -19.08
CA PHE A 112 8.95 2.77 -19.37
C PHE A 112 7.62 3.01 -20.07
N ARG A 113 7.48 2.44 -21.27
CA ARG A 113 6.25 2.48 -22.07
C ARG A 113 5.73 1.05 -22.23
N PRO A 114 4.84 0.58 -21.34
CA PRO A 114 4.33 -0.77 -21.45
C PRO A 114 3.44 -0.89 -22.70
N GLU A 115 3.45 -2.06 -23.34
CA GLU A 115 2.61 -2.31 -24.54
C GLU A 115 1.11 -2.13 -24.23
N LYS A 116 0.70 -2.43 -23.01
CA LYS A 116 -0.61 -2.06 -22.46
C LYS A 116 -0.50 -0.81 -21.60
N ARG A 117 -1.59 -0.06 -21.51
CA ARG A 117 -1.69 1.08 -20.60
C ARG A 117 -1.34 0.70 -19.15
N VAL A 118 -0.75 1.65 -18.43
CA VAL A 118 -0.52 1.55 -16.99
C VAL A 118 -1.88 1.54 -16.27
N SER A 119 -2.11 0.52 -15.45
CA SER A 119 -3.24 0.51 -14.52
C SER A 119 -2.88 1.31 -13.27
N ILE A 120 -3.57 2.41 -13.01
CA ILE A 120 -3.30 3.30 -11.87
C ILE A 120 -4.42 3.15 -10.84
N ASN A 121 -4.06 2.85 -9.60
CA ASN A 121 -5.01 2.66 -8.52
C ASN A 121 -5.76 3.96 -8.18
N GLY A 122 -7.09 3.91 -8.16
CA GLY A 122 -7.95 5.00 -7.71
C GLY A 122 -8.07 6.19 -8.69
N GLU A 123 -7.71 6.02 -9.97
CA GLU A 123 -7.97 7.04 -10.99
C GLU A 123 -9.45 7.03 -11.43
N VAL A 124 -10.17 8.07 -10.99
CA VAL A 124 -11.23 8.74 -11.78
C VAL A 124 -10.92 10.24 -11.89
N ASP A 125 -10.26 10.85 -10.90
CA ASP A 125 -9.84 12.25 -10.93
C ASP A 125 -8.51 12.48 -10.19
N GLY A 126 -7.49 12.98 -10.91
CA GLY A 126 -6.33 13.65 -10.32
C GLY A 126 -5.03 12.85 -10.28
N HIS A 127 -3.96 13.50 -10.76
CA HIS A 127 -2.58 13.06 -10.59
C HIS A 127 -2.20 12.98 -9.10
N ARG A 128 -1.67 11.84 -8.66
CA ARG A 128 -1.11 11.65 -7.31
C ARG A 128 0.42 11.73 -7.40
N GLU A 129 1.08 12.37 -6.44
CA GLU A 129 2.50 12.74 -6.59
C GLU A 129 3.49 11.57 -6.50
N LYS A 130 3.15 10.45 -5.85
CA LYS A 130 4.11 9.37 -5.50
C LYS A 130 3.45 8.00 -5.62
N TYR A 131 4.15 7.05 -6.25
CA TYR A 131 3.66 5.70 -6.49
C TYR A 131 4.71 4.62 -6.20
N TRP A 132 4.22 3.49 -5.71
CA TRP A 132 4.80 2.19 -6.00
C TRP A 132 4.44 1.77 -7.42
N VAL A 133 5.41 1.28 -8.18
CA VAL A 133 5.18 0.76 -9.52
C VAL A 133 5.71 -0.66 -9.61
N ILE A 134 4.93 -1.53 -10.24
CA ILE A 134 5.38 -2.85 -10.71
C ILE A 134 5.21 -2.92 -12.23
N LEU A 135 6.28 -3.27 -12.92
CA LEU A 135 6.34 -3.49 -14.37
C LEU A 135 6.45 -4.99 -14.64
N MET A 136 5.79 -5.50 -15.67
CA MET A 136 5.88 -6.90 -16.07
C MET A 136 6.50 -7.01 -17.47
N TYR A 137 7.53 -7.83 -17.56
CA TYR A 137 8.24 -8.13 -18.80
C TYR A 137 7.95 -9.55 -19.28
N ARG A 138 7.85 -9.70 -20.59
CA ARG A 138 7.76 -11.00 -21.27
C ARG A 138 8.41 -10.92 -22.65
N ARG A 139 8.66 -12.07 -23.27
CA ARG A 139 8.92 -12.13 -24.71
C ARG A 139 7.60 -11.99 -25.49
N ASN A 140 7.57 -11.12 -26.49
CA ASN A 140 6.43 -10.99 -27.40
C ASN A 140 6.54 -11.99 -28.57
N ASP A 141 5.55 -11.98 -29.46
CA ASP A 141 5.47 -12.92 -30.58
C ASP A 141 6.60 -12.71 -31.62
N ALA A 142 7.22 -11.52 -31.63
CA ALA A 142 8.39 -11.22 -32.45
C ALA A 142 9.72 -11.66 -31.80
N GLY A 143 9.68 -12.27 -30.62
CA GLY A 143 10.87 -12.74 -29.92
C GLY A 143 11.60 -11.67 -29.11
N THR A 144 11.05 -10.47 -28.95
CA THR A 144 11.68 -9.36 -28.20
C THR A 144 11.16 -9.32 -26.77
N VAL A 145 12.05 -9.05 -25.80
CA VAL A 145 11.63 -8.77 -24.42
C VAL A 145 11.07 -7.36 -24.32
N VAL A 146 9.82 -7.25 -23.89
CA VAL A 146 9.06 -6.00 -23.82
C VAL A 146 8.48 -5.80 -22.42
N CYS A 147 8.34 -4.55 -22.01
CA CYS A 147 7.46 -4.21 -20.90
C CYS A 147 6.03 -4.36 -21.40
N ARG A 148 5.28 -5.37 -20.93
CA ARG A 148 3.93 -5.65 -21.44
C ARG A 148 2.88 -4.89 -20.66
N ASP A 149 2.95 -4.95 -19.34
CA ASP A 149 1.95 -4.42 -18.43
C ASP A 149 2.65 -3.61 -17.32
N ALA A 150 1.95 -2.63 -16.77
CA ALA A 150 2.38 -1.89 -15.59
C ALA A 150 1.21 -1.63 -14.65
N TYR A 151 1.50 -1.60 -13.36
CA TYR A 151 0.56 -1.19 -12.33
C TYR A 151 1.22 -0.19 -11.39
N ALA A 152 0.50 0.88 -11.07
CA ALA A 152 0.94 1.90 -10.13
C ALA A 152 -0.07 2.05 -9.00
N HIS A 153 0.44 2.11 -7.76
CA HIS A 153 -0.36 2.31 -6.55
C HIS A 153 0.18 3.51 -5.79
N ALA A 154 -0.69 4.49 -5.53
CA ALA A 154 -0.28 5.72 -4.86
C ALA A 154 0.16 5.43 -3.42
N LEU A 155 1.12 6.19 -2.91
CA LEU A 155 1.60 6.03 -1.53
C LEU A 155 1.48 7.32 -0.74
N PHE A 156 1.54 7.21 0.59
CA PHE A 156 1.53 8.35 1.50
C PHE A 156 2.78 9.22 1.34
N ASP A 157 3.96 8.69 1.66
CA ASP A 157 5.24 9.36 1.49
C ASP A 157 6.39 8.37 1.27
N TYR A 158 7.54 8.77 0.71
CA TYR A 158 8.67 7.85 0.58
C TYR A 158 9.28 7.42 1.91
N ALA A 159 9.20 8.29 2.92
CA ALA A 159 9.62 7.99 4.27
C ALA A 159 8.68 7.04 5.00
N CYS A 160 7.44 6.90 4.52
CA CYS A 160 6.38 6.03 5.03
C CYS A 160 5.54 5.56 3.82
N PRO A 161 6.03 4.61 3.00
CA PRO A 161 5.48 4.28 1.69
C PRO A 161 4.26 3.37 1.80
N VAL A 162 3.35 3.72 2.71
CA VAL A 162 2.06 3.08 2.93
C VAL A 162 1.20 3.31 1.68
N PRO A 163 0.66 2.24 1.06
CA PRO A 163 -0.31 2.36 -0.03
C PRO A 163 -1.53 3.17 0.38
N VAL A 164 -2.04 4.04 -0.52
CA VAL A 164 -3.25 4.84 -0.30
C VAL A 164 -4.15 4.83 -1.53
N ASP A 165 -5.45 4.72 -1.29
CA ASP A 165 -6.48 4.63 -2.32
C ASP A 165 -7.03 5.99 -2.73
N SER A 166 -6.78 7.06 -1.94
CA SER A 166 -7.23 8.43 -2.24
C SER A 166 -6.35 9.52 -1.61
N ASN A 167 -6.55 10.79 -2.02
CA ASN A 167 -5.95 11.93 -1.31
C ASN A 167 -6.56 12.13 0.08
N LEU A 168 -7.84 11.80 0.27
CA LEU A 168 -8.49 11.85 1.58
C LEU A 168 -7.78 10.92 2.57
N GLU A 169 -7.40 9.72 2.15
CA GLU A 169 -6.64 8.80 3.01
C GLU A 169 -5.29 9.39 3.44
N ARG A 170 -4.60 10.13 2.55
CA ARG A 170 -3.37 10.85 2.92
C ARG A 170 -3.64 11.92 3.97
N GLU A 171 -4.77 12.63 3.84
CA GLU A 171 -5.18 13.63 4.83
C GLU A 171 -5.51 12.98 6.18
N THR A 172 -6.18 11.83 6.17
CA THR A 172 -6.46 11.05 7.39
C THR A 172 -5.18 10.57 8.07
N ILE A 173 -4.19 10.06 7.33
CA ILE A 173 -2.86 9.72 7.89
C ILE A 173 -2.20 10.96 8.53
N ASN A 174 -2.25 12.13 7.87
CA ASN A 174 -1.72 13.38 8.42
C ASN A 174 -2.43 13.80 9.72
N SER A 175 -3.75 13.64 9.79
CA SER A 175 -4.53 13.88 11.00
C SER A 175 -4.16 12.93 12.14
N ILE A 176 -3.94 11.64 11.84
CA ILE A 176 -3.47 10.63 12.80
C ILE A 176 -2.08 10.98 13.34
N ILE A 177 -1.14 11.35 12.46
CA ILE A 177 0.21 11.83 12.84
C ILE A 177 0.11 13.05 13.76
N THR A 178 -0.77 14.00 13.44
CA THR A 178 -1.00 15.20 14.25
C THR A 178 -1.53 14.83 15.64
N GLY A 179 -2.50 13.91 15.73
CA GLY A 179 -3.00 13.38 17.00
C GLY A 179 -1.92 12.66 17.80
N GLY A 180 -1.11 11.81 17.15
CA GLY A 180 0.02 11.11 17.77
C GLY A 180 1.06 12.08 18.34
N LYS A 181 1.36 13.16 17.62
CA LYS A 181 2.22 14.25 18.11
C LYS A 181 1.69 14.88 19.39
N TRP A 182 0.39 15.14 19.48
CA TRP A 182 -0.21 15.72 20.69
C TRP A 182 -0.24 14.74 21.87
N LEU A 183 -0.41 13.44 21.60
CA LEU A 183 -0.46 12.40 22.62
C LEU A 183 0.92 11.94 23.12
N GLN A 184 1.99 12.18 22.35
CA GLN A 184 3.35 11.75 22.67
C GLN A 184 3.81 12.23 24.06
N SER A 185 3.55 13.49 24.40
CA SER A 185 3.95 14.05 25.71
C SER A 185 3.23 13.43 26.89
N SER A 186 2.08 12.78 26.64
CA SER A 186 1.29 12.07 27.64
C SER A 186 1.69 10.60 27.76
N GLY A 187 2.69 10.13 27.00
CA GLY A 187 3.25 8.77 27.09
C GLY A 187 2.48 7.70 26.31
N TYR A 188 1.56 8.08 25.42
CA TYR A 188 0.89 7.13 24.52
C TYR A 188 1.81 6.77 23.35
N GLU A 189 1.80 5.50 22.97
CA GLU A 189 2.47 5.02 21.76
C GLU A 189 1.40 4.53 20.77
N LEU A 190 1.50 4.96 19.51
CA LEU A 190 0.53 4.67 18.47
C LEU A 190 1.23 3.93 17.33
N SER A 191 0.62 2.86 16.83
CA SER A 191 1.03 2.14 15.62
C SER A 191 -0.13 2.11 14.63
N LEU A 192 0.12 2.53 13.39
CA LEU A 192 -0.87 2.55 12.31
C LEU A 192 -0.60 1.41 11.35
N ASN A 193 -1.64 0.69 10.96
CA ASN A 193 -1.63 -0.31 9.88
C ASN A 193 -2.71 0.04 8.85
N LYS A 194 -2.36 -0.01 7.55
CA LYS A 194 -3.30 -0.01 6.42
C LYS A 194 -3.47 -1.45 5.96
N PRO A 195 -4.59 -2.12 6.25
CA PRO A 195 -4.89 -3.42 5.67
C PRO A 195 -4.90 -3.32 4.14
N LEU A 196 -4.20 -4.24 3.47
CA LEU A 196 -4.16 -4.31 2.00
C LEU A 196 -5.08 -5.39 1.43
N PHE A 197 -5.61 -6.25 2.29
CA PHE A 197 -6.50 -7.36 1.97
C PHE A 197 -7.61 -7.46 3.00
N ASP A 198 -8.73 -8.07 2.60
CA ASP A 198 -9.88 -8.27 3.47
C ASP A 198 -9.51 -9.03 4.75
N ILE A 199 -10.07 -8.57 5.86
CA ILE A 199 -9.98 -9.18 7.18
C ILE A 199 -11.28 -9.95 7.42
N THR A 200 -11.15 -11.21 7.82
CA THR A 200 -12.27 -12.06 8.19
C THR A 200 -12.75 -11.71 9.61
N VAL A 201 -14.04 -11.50 9.77
CA VAL A 201 -14.72 -11.26 11.05
C VAL A 201 -15.94 -12.16 11.18
N ASP A 202 -16.29 -12.51 12.42
CA ASP A 202 -17.56 -13.17 12.74
C ASP A 202 -18.59 -12.11 13.12
N LEU A 203 -19.69 -12.04 12.38
CA LEU A 203 -20.80 -11.13 12.69
C LEU A 203 -22.07 -11.96 12.81
N ASP A 204 -22.59 -12.06 14.04
CA ASP A 204 -23.77 -12.85 14.36
C ASP A 204 -23.67 -14.34 13.97
N GLY A 205 -22.46 -14.92 14.06
CA GLY A 205 -22.19 -16.32 13.70
C GLY A 205 -22.00 -16.56 12.21
N GLU A 206 -21.95 -15.51 11.39
CA GLU A 206 -21.63 -15.59 9.96
C GLU A 206 -20.27 -14.97 9.65
N GLU A 207 -19.47 -15.68 8.86
CA GLU A 207 -18.21 -15.17 8.34
C GLU A 207 -18.47 -13.99 7.38
N ARG A 208 -17.80 -12.87 7.65
CA ARG A 208 -17.84 -11.65 6.85
C ARG A 208 -16.43 -11.15 6.57
N PHE A 209 -16.30 -10.41 5.48
CA PHE A 209 -15.04 -9.80 5.05
C PHE A 209 -15.16 -8.28 5.15
N VAL A 210 -14.21 -7.65 5.82
CA VAL A 210 -14.13 -6.19 5.96
C VAL A 210 -12.73 -5.71 5.61
N LEU A 211 -12.66 -4.55 4.98
CA LEU A 211 -11.40 -3.88 4.65
C LEU A 211 -11.48 -2.45 5.16
N PRO A 212 -11.09 -2.19 6.42
CA PRO A 212 -11.06 -0.82 6.92
C PRO A 212 -9.90 -0.05 6.31
N ASP A 213 -10.04 1.28 6.23
CA ASP A 213 -8.97 2.12 5.70
C ASP A 213 -7.76 2.09 6.63
N PHE A 214 -7.93 2.20 7.94
CA PHE A 214 -6.80 2.03 8.86
C PHE A 214 -7.18 1.33 10.16
N LEU A 215 -6.21 0.60 10.71
CA LEU A 215 -6.21 0.08 12.06
C LEU A 215 -5.15 0.83 12.86
N LEU A 216 -5.55 1.41 13.98
CA LEU A 216 -4.69 2.17 14.88
C LEU A 216 -4.65 1.49 16.24
N THR A 217 -3.50 0.92 16.57
CA THR A 217 -3.21 0.34 17.87
C THR A 217 -2.69 1.42 18.80
N VAL A 218 -3.30 1.53 19.98
CA VAL A 218 -2.96 2.51 21.01
C VAL A 218 -2.44 1.79 22.24
N LYS A 219 -1.17 2.00 22.57
CA LYS A 219 -0.57 1.54 23.83
C LYS A 219 -0.63 2.66 24.86
N HIS A 220 -1.24 2.34 25.99
CA HIS A 220 -1.53 3.29 27.06
C HIS A 220 -0.32 3.52 27.98
N PRO A 221 -0.13 4.74 28.50
CA PRO A 221 0.96 5.05 29.42
C PRO A 221 0.91 4.15 30.66
N GLY A 222 2.02 3.45 30.94
CA GLY A 222 2.15 2.61 32.14
C GLY A 222 1.24 1.38 32.16
N ARG A 223 0.66 0.98 31.02
CA ARG A 223 -0.21 -0.21 30.92
C ARG A 223 0.32 -1.18 29.87
N VAL A 224 0.10 -2.47 30.11
CA VAL A 224 0.42 -3.54 29.15
C VAL A 224 -0.66 -3.64 28.07
N ARG A 225 -1.89 -3.21 28.36
CA ARG A 225 -3.04 -3.35 27.46
C ARG A 225 -3.00 -2.30 26.34
N THR A 226 -3.29 -2.76 25.12
CA THR A 226 -3.55 -1.90 23.96
C THR A 226 -5.06 -1.72 23.71
N SER A 227 -5.42 -0.67 22.98
CA SER A 227 -6.76 -0.47 22.43
C SER A 227 -6.67 -0.41 20.91
N GLU A 228 -7.59 -1.09 20.23
CA GLU A 228 -7.67 -1.08 18.77
C GLU A 228 -8.76 -0.09 18.33
N LEU A 229 -8.37 0.82 17.44
CA LEU A 229 -9.26 1.77 16.78
C LEU A 229 -9.32 1.43 15.30
N VAL A 230 -10.52 1.41 14.74
CA VAL A 230 -10.75 1.24 13.30
C VAL A 230 -11.07 2.61 12.73
N ILE A 231 -10.41 3.03 11.67
CA ILE A 231 -10.55 4.36 11.08
C ILE A 231 -11.05 4.20 9.64
N GLU A 232 -12.16 4.87 9.34
CA GLU A 232 -12.75 4.95 8.01
C GLU A 232 -12.66 6.37 7.47
N THR A 233 -12.09 6.52 6.28
CA THR A 233 -12.01 7.76 5.52
C THR A 233 -13.28 7.94 4.70
N MET A 234 -13.97 9.06 4.88
CA MET A 234 -15.26 9.29 4.25
C MET A 234 -15.15 10.40 3.19
N GLY A 235 -15.48 10.08 1.94
CA GLY A 235 -15.36 11.02 0.81
C GLY A 235 -16.64 11.36 0.05
N TYR A 236 -17.62 10.45 0.04
CA TYR A 236 -18.91 10.65 -0.63
C TYR A 236 -20.03 10.71 0.39
N THR A 237 -21.16 11.31 0.02
CA THR A 237 -22.32 11.53 0.91
C THR A 237 -23.65 11.15 0.26
N ASP A 238 -23.64 10.52 -0.92
CA ASP A 238 -24.87 10.00 -1.54
C ASP A 238 -25.46 8.81 -0.76
N ASP A 239 -26.77 8.64 -0.86
CA ASP A 239 -27.53 7.70 -0.03
C ASP A 239 -27.10 6.24 -0.23
N ASP A 240 -26.82 5.85 -1.48
CA ASP A 240 -26.35 4.50 -1.83
C ASP A 240 -24.96 4.21 -1.23
N TYR A 241 -24.05 5.20 -1.28
CA TYR A 241 -22.74 5.12 -0.62
C TYR A 241 -22.88 4.98 0.90
N VAL A 242 -23.81 5.70 1.51
CA VAL A 242 -24.05 5.69 2.96
C VAL A 242 -24.57 4.34 3.44
N GLU A 243 -25.56 3.77 2.76
CA GLU A 243 -26.15 2.49 3.14
C GLU A 243 -25.12 1.34 3.02
N ARG A 244 -24.35 1.32 1.93
CA ARG A 244 -23.29 0.33 1.73
C ARG A 244 -22.23 0.38 2.83
N LYS A 245 -21.77 1.58 3.20
CA LYS A 245 -20.80 1.76 4.29
C LYS A 245 -21.40 1.37 5.64
N ALA A 246 -22.68 1.65 5.89
CA ALA A 246 -23.33 1.28 7.16
C ALA A 246 -23.30 -0.23 7.42
N ASN A 247 -23.46 -1.06 6.39
CA ASN A 247 -23.35 -2.51 6.51
C ASN A 247 -21.90 -2.97 6.76
N GLN A 248 -20.92 -2.41 6.04
CA GLN A 248 -19.50 -2.73 6.29
C GLN A 248 -19.05 -2.32 7.70
N HIS A 249 -19.52 -1.17 8.20
CA HIS A 249 -19.22 -0.68 9.54
C HIS A 249 -19.70 -1.62 10.66
N LYS A 250 -20.71 -2.47 10.43
CA LYS A 250 -21.13 -3.46 11.44
C LYS A 250 -20.01 -4.46 11.69
N GLY A 251 -19.48 -5.10 10.64
CA GLY A 251 -18.37 -6.03 10.76
C GLY A 251 -17.07 -5.36 11.25
N MET A 252 -16.80 -4.12 10.83
CA MET A 252 -15.60 -3.40 11.28
C MET A 252 -15.57 -3.16 12.79
N ARG A 253 -16.72 -3.04 13.46
CA ARG A 253 -16.77 -2.85 14.93
C ARG A 253 -16.29 -4.07 15.71
N GLU A 254 -16.25 -5.25 15.09
CA GLU A 254 -15.66 -6.45 15.69
C GLU A 254 -14.14 -6.36 15.81
N LEU A 255 -13.49 -5.51 15.00
CA LEU A 255 -12.04 -5.29 15.04
C LEU A 255 -11.62 -4.27 16.11
N GLY A 256 -12.51 -3.37 16.52
CA GLY A 256 -12.20 -2.31 17.47
C GLY A 256 -13.18 -1.14 17.42
N LEU A 257 -12.85 -0.07 18.14
CA LEU A 257 -13.70 1.12 18.15
C LEU A 257 -13.62 1.86 16.81
N LEU A 258 -14.72 1.85 16.06
CA LEU A 258 -14.84 2.54 14.78
C LEU A 258 -14.93 4.07 14.95
N LEU A 259 -14.02 4.77 14.28
CA LEU A 259 -13.94 6.22 14.12
C LEU A 259 -14.01 6.56 12.63
N LYS A 260 -14.62 7.70 12.29
CA LYS A 260 -14.71 8.19 10.93
C LYS A 260 -13.93 9.48 10.79
N ASP A 261 -13.33 9.70 9.62
CA ASP A 261 -12.78 10.99 9.21
C ASP A 261 -13.58 11.53 8.02
N PRO A 262 -14.37 12.61 8.17
CA PRO A 262 -14.52 13.41 9.39
C PRO A 262 -15.40 12.77 10.49
N PRO A 263 -15.24 13.15 11.77
CA PRO A 263 -15.93 12.52 12.91
C PRO A 263 -17.46 12.51 12.85
N TYR A 264 -18.04 13.56 12.27
CA TYR A 264 -19.48 13.79 12.22
C TYR A 264 -20.07 13.49 10.84
N TRP A 265 -19.32 12.79 9.97
CA TRP A 265 -19.81 12.39 8.66
C TRP A 265 -21.21 11.72 8.76
N PRO A 266 -22.19 12.10 7.91
CA PRO A 266 -22.04 12.89 6.68
C PRO A 266 -22.02 14.42 6.84
N ALA A 267 -22.09 14.96 8.06
CA ALA A 267 -21.90 16.39 8.26
C ALA A 267 -20.43 16.79 7.95
N PRO A 268 -20.21 17.97 7.34
CA PRO A 268 -18.87 18.46 7.06
C PRO A 268 -18.07 18.71 8.34
N ALA A 269 -16.74 18.69 8.23
CA ALA A 269 -15.88 19.13 9.31
C ALA A 269 -15.77 20.66 9.35
N ASP A 270 -16.01 21.26 10.51
CA ASP A 270 -15.89 22.72 10.70
C ASP A 270 -14.44 23.22 10.69
N LYS A 271 -13.45 22.33 10.86
CA LYS A 271 -12.02 22.66 10.97
C LYS A 271 -11.18 21.59 10.28
N ARG A 272 -10.05 22.02 9.69
CA ARG A 272 -9.07 21.13 9.05
C ARG A 272 -8.45 20.11 10.02
N ASP A 273 -8.36 20.43 11.31
CA ASP A 273 -7.80 19.56 12.35
C ASP A 273 -8.88 18.82 13.17
N ALA A 274 -10.14 18.80 12.71
CA ALA A 274 -11.27 18.24 13.45
C ALA A 274 -11.05 16.76 13.83
N PHE A 275 -10.58 15.93 12.90
CA PHE A 275 -10.32 14.53 13.18
C PHE A 275 -9.16 14.31 14.15
N ALA A 276 -8.05 15.06 14.01
CA ALA A 276 -6.94 15.00 14.96
C ALA A 276 -7.38 15.34 16.40
N ARG A 277 -8.24 16.36 16.57
CA ARG A 277 -8.79 16.74 17.88
C ARG A 277 -9.72 15.69 18.44
N TYR A 278 -10.59 15.16 17.59
CA TYR A 278 -11.49 14.08 17.95
C TYR A 278 -10.72 12.84 18.38
N LEU A 279 -9.71 12.42 17.61
CA LEU A 279 -8.84 11.28 17.93
C LEU A 279 -8.12 11.47 19.27
N TYR A 280 -7.50 12.64 19.49
CA TYR A 280 -6.87 12.99 20.77
C TYR A 280 -7.86 12.84 21.94
N GLY A 281 -9.06 13.42 21.78
CA GLY A 281 -10.12 13.35 22.78
C GLY A 281 -10.56 11.91 23.06
N ARG A 282 -10.78 11.11 22.01
CA ARG A 282 -11.18 9.70 22.15
C ARG A 282 -10.11 8.90 22.86
N ILE A 283 -8.86 8.96 22.40
CA ILE A 283 -7.75 8.19 23.00
C ILE A 283 -7.55 8.54 24.47
N SER A 284 -7.57 9.82 24.82
CA SER A 284 -7.40 10.28 26.20
C SER A 284 -8.46 9.75 27.18
N HIS A 285 -9.61 9.30 26.66
CA HIS A 285 -10.72 8.76 27.46
C HIS A 285 -10.92 7.25 27.28
N LEU A 286 -10.07 6.57 26.49
CA LEU A 286 -10.06 5.11 26.42
C LEU A 286 -9.56 4.56 27.76
N LYS A 287 -10.34 3.69 28.39
CA LYS A 287 -10.04 3.07 29.68
C LYS A 287 -9.44 1.69 29.53
#